data_AF-A0A803P1I2-F1
#
_entry.id   AF-A0A803P1I2-F1
#
_cell.length_a   1.000
_cell.length_b   1.000
_cell.length_c   1.000
_cell.angle_alpha   90.00
_cell.angle_beta   90.00
_cell.angle_gamma   90.00
#
_symmetry.space_group_name_H-M   'P 1'
#
loop_
_entity.id
_entity.type
_entity.pdbx_description
1 polymer ?
#
loop_
_entity_poly.entity_id
_entity_poly.type
_entity_poly.pdbx_seq_one_letter_code
_entity_poly.pdbx_strand_id
1 'polypeptide(L)'
;MKIMEVVGNRCFSSVFLAAPLEDVLLNNKKICAYNHGMVSRHSFRLNKISCKFPENELGENPRSQILTKSKNKMEEYNIAMKKMMRNPYEYHHDLGMNYTLIADNLIVGSQPQKPEDIDHLKQEENVAYILNLQQDKDVEYWGIDLQAIVKRCQELGIRHMRRPARDFDPESLRNGLPKAVSSLEWAISEGKGKVYVHCSAGLGRAPAVAIAYMFWFCGMNVSVPTHIELFGL
;
A
#
# COMPACT_ATOMS: atom_id res chain seq x y z
N MET A 1 0.13 2.04 -64.52
CA MET A 1 0.65 3.42 -64.35
C MET A 1 -0.56 4.32 -64.14
N LYS A 2 -0.87 4.71 -62.89
CA LYS A 2 -0.68 6.05 -62.26
C LYS A 2 -1.37 7.17 -63.08
N ILE A 3 -2.33 7.91 -62.53
CA ILE A 3 -2.20 9.05 -61.58
C ILE A 3 -3.61 9.21 -60.91
N MET A 4 -3.85 9.14 -59.58
CA MET A 4 -3.63 10.07 -58.45
C MET A 4 -4.11 11.53 -58.64
N GLU A 5 -5.26 11.88 -58.05
CA GLU A 5 -5.56 13.25 -57.61
C GLU A 5 -6.13 13.28 -56.19
N VAL A 6 -5.72 14.31 -55.44
CA VAL A 6 -5.94 14.61 -54.03
C VAL A 6 -6.63 15.97 -53.93
N VAL A 7 -7.75 16.07 -53.21
CA VAL A 7 -8.34 17.31 -52.63
C VAL A 7 -9.30 16.84 -51.51
N GLY A 8 -9.45 17.41 -50.32
CA GLY A 8 -8.94 18.63 -49.67
C GLY A 8 -9.76 18.83 -48.38
N ASN A 9 -9.08 19.27 -47.31
CA ASN A 9 -9.58 19.54 -45.96
C ASN A 9 -10.76 20.54 -45.93
N ARG A 10 -11.76 20.33 -45.07
CA ARG A 10 -12.64 21.41 -44.56
C ARG A 10 -13.00 21.23 -43.09
N CYS A 11 -12.52 22.20 -42.29
CA CYS A 11 -13.01 22.51 -40.95
C CYS A 11 -14.48 22.94 -41.02
N PHE A 12 -15.30 22.51 -40.06
CA PHE A 12 -16.56 23.16 -39.73
C PHE A 12 -16.53 23.58 -38.26
N SER A 13 -16.53 24.89 -38.04
CA SER A 13 -16.86 25.52 -36.79
C SER A 13 -18.38 25.50 -36.60
N SER A 14 -18.86 25.10 -35.43
CA SER A 14 -20.20 25.44 -34.95
C SER A 14 -20.11 26.04 -33.55
N VAL A 15 -20.25 27.36 -33.51
CA VAL A 15 -20.77 28.07 -32.34
C VAL A 15 -22.28 27.87 -32.38
N PHE A 16 -22.92 27.43 -31.29
CA PHE A 16 -24.23 27.95 -30.85
C PHE A 16 -24.64 27.40 -29.47
N LEU A 17 -24.96 28.35 -28.60
CA LEU A 17 -26.00 28.37 -27.56
C LEU A 17 -25.83 27.52 -26.28
N ALA A 18 -25.55 28.24 -25.19
CA ALA A 18 -25.78 27.81 -23.83
C ALA A 18 -27.29 27.68 -23.54
N ALA A 19 -27.66 26.57 -22.91
CA ALA A 19 -28.95 26.34 -22.28
C ALA A 19 -28.73 26.03 -20.77
N PRO A 20 -29.72 26.29 -19.90
CA PRO A 20 -29.49 26.55 -18.48
C PRO A 20 -29.21 25.28 -17.67
N LEU A 21 -28.41 25.45 -16.62
CA LEU A 21 -28.22 24.50 -15.52
C LEU A 21 -29.56 24.32 -14.78
N GLU A 22 -30.19 23.17 -14.96
CA GLU A 22 -31.17 22.63 -14.01
C GLU A 22 -30.61 21.35 -13.38
N ASP A 23 -30.57 21.39 -12.05
CA ASP A 23 -30.29 20.31 -11.12
C ASP A 23 -31.24 19.13 -11.32
N VAL A 24 -30.72 17.98 -11.76
CA VAL A 24 -31.39 16.67 -11.58
C VAL A 24 -30.33 15.57 -11.39
N LEU A 25 -30.12 15.20 -10.11
CA LEU A 25 -30.08 13.84 -9.53
C LEU A 25 -29.21 12.76 -10.23
N LEU A 26 -28.37 12.00 -9.53
CA LEU A 26 -28.77 11.08 -8.46
C LEU A 26 -27.65 10.85 -7.43
N ASN A 27 -28.01 11.06 -6.16
CA ASN A 27 -27.35 10.47 -5.00
C ASN A 27 -27.38 8.94 -5.12
N ASN A 28 -26.28 8.34 -5.54
CA ASN A 28 -25.95 6.95 -5.20
C ASN A 28 -24.67 6.95 -4.35
N LYS A 29 -24.73 7.60 -3.18
CA LYS A 29 -23.70 7.42 -2.15
C LYS A 29 -23.86 6.01 -1.62
N LYS A 30 -23.14 5.05 -2.20
CA LYS A 30 -22.83 3.79 -1.51
C LYS A 30 -22.06 4.21 -0.26
N ILE A 31 -22.73 4.18 0.88
CA ILE A 31 -22.09 4.35 2.18
C ILE A 31 -21.05 3.24 2.26
N CYS A 32 -19.76 3.59 2.30
CA CYS A 32 -18.71 2.65 2.64
C CYS A 32 -19.05 2.13 4.03
N ALA A 33 -19.51 0.88 4.11
CA ALA A 33 -19.74 0.21 5.37
C ALA A 33 -18.38 0.09 6.07
N TYR A 34 -18.19 0.88 7.12
CA TYR A 34 -16.98 0.86 7.91
C TYR A 34 -17.21 -0.10 9.07
N ASN A 35 -16.69 -1.32 8.94
CA ASN A 35 -16.63 -2.22 10.09
C ASN A 35 -15.46 -1.77 10.96
N HIS A 36 -15.75 -1.29 12.18
CA HIS A 36 -14.75 -1.09 13.21
C HIS A 36 -14.29 -2.48 13.70
N GLY A 37 -13.48 -3.15 12.89
CA GLY A 37 -12.87 -4.42 13.25
C GLY A 37 -11.84 -4.17 14.32
N MET A 38 -12.19 -4.46 15.58
CA MET A 38 -11.21 -4.60 16.64
C MET A 38 -10.08 -5.51 16.16
N VAL A 39 -8.85 -5.04 16.28
CA VAL A 39 -7.65 -5.86 16.11
C VAL A 39 -7.83 -7.14 16.92
N SER A 40 -7.84 -8.28 16.22
CA SER A 40 -7.84 -9.60 16.85
C SER A 40 -6.61 -9.68 17.75
N ARG A 41 -6.80 -9.52 19.05
CA ARG A 41 -5.80 -9.89 20.05
C ARG A 41 -5.72 -11.40 20.00
N HIS A 42 -4.74 -11.92 19.24
CA HIS A 42 -4.29 -13.29 19.44
C HIS A 42 -3.84 -13.41 20.89
N SER A 43 -4.70 -13.99 21.73
CA SER A 43 -4.40 -14.36 23.09
C SER A 43 -3.40 -15.52 23.03
N PHE A 44 -2.11 -15.21 23.06
CA PHE A 44 -1.08 -16.20 23.29
C PHE A 44 -1.35 -16.83 24.65
N ARG A 45 -1.86 -18.07 24.66
CA ARG A 45 -1.90 -18.91 25.86
C ARG A 45 -0.45 -19.11 26.31
N LEU A 46 -0.05 -18.43 27.38
CA LEU A 46 1.20 -18.70 28.05
C LEU A 46 1.10 -20.08 28.70
N ASN A 47 1.68 -21.10 28.07
CA ASN A 47 1.93 -22.36 28.75
C ASN A 47 2.97 -22.12 29.84
N LYS A 48 2.62 -22.47 31.08
CA LYS A 48 3.46 -22.36 32.27
C LYS A 48 4.63 -23.34 32.13
N ILE A 49 5.80 -22.85 31.69
CA ILE A 49 7.02 -23.66 31.67
C ILE A 49 7.62 -23.63 33.08
N SER A 50 7.65 -24.81 33.71
CA SER A 50 8.35 -25.05 34.98
C SER A 50 9.67 -25.76 34.68
N CYS A 51 10.79 -25.13 34.98
CA CYS A 51 12.12 -25.74 34.83
C CYS A 51 12.52 -26.40 36.16
N LYS A 52 12.75 -27.72 36.15
CA LYS A 52 13.49 -28.39 37.23
C LYS A 52 14.99 -28.24 36.95
N PHE A 53 15.76 -27.85 37.96
CA PHE A 53 17.22 -27.81 37.90
C PHE A 53 17.79 -29.24 37.95
N PRO A 54 18.70 -29.64 37.03
CA PRO A 54 19.53 -30.80 37.23
C PRO A 54 20.76 -30.42 38.07
N GLU A 55 21.04 -31.22 39.11
CA GLU A 55 22.26 -31.15 39.90
C GLU A 55 23.49 -31.57 39.07
N ASN A 56 24.62 -30.93 39.38
CA ASN A 56 25.91 -31.08 38.73
C ASN A 56 26.48 -32.49 38.86
N GLU A 57 27.09 -33.03 37.79
CA GLU A 57 28.27 -33.89 37.90
C GLU A 57 29.31 -33.55 36.82
N LEU A 58 30.58 -33.59 37.24
CA LEU A 58 31.79 -33.09 36.59
C LEU A 58 32.31 -34.04 35.51
N GLY A 59 32.78 -33.49 34.38
CA GLY A 59 33.61 -34.24 33.43
C GLY A 59 33.90 -33.51 32.12
N GLU A 60 35.15 -33.08 31.97
CA GLU A 60 35.83 -32.62 30.74
C GLU A 60 35.51 -31.21 30.21
N ASN A 61 36.59 -30.51 29.84
CA ASN A 61 36.72 -29.05 29.77
C ASN A 61 35.85 -28.41 28.66
N PRO A 62 34.66 -27.84 28.96
CA PRO A 62 33.68 -27.41 27.95
C PRO A 62 33.70 -25.90 27.71
N ARG A 63 34.72 -25.21 28.24
CA ARG A 63 34.72 -23.75 28.39
C ARG A 63 34.70 -23.00 27.07
N SER A 64 35.30 -23.54 26.00
CA SER A 64 35.32 -22.90 24.68
C SER A 64 33.99 -23.07 23.92
N GLN A 65 33.40 -24.27 23.93
CA GLN A 65 32.14 -24.56 23.25
C GLN A 65 30.91 -23.95 23.95
N ILE A 66 30.92 -23.87 25.29
CA ILE A 66 29.88 -23.18 26.05
C ILE A 66 29.94 -21.66 25.82
N LEU A 67 31.15 -21.07 25.76
CA LEU A 67 31.29 -19.64 25.50
C LEU A 67 30.84 -19.25 24.08
N THR A 68 31.17 -20.06 23.07
CA THR A 68 30.75 -19.80 21.68
C THR A 68 29.25 -19.99 21.51
N LYS A 69 28.66 -21.05 22.11
CA LYS A 69 27.22 -21.28 22.09
C LYS A 69 26.44 -20.21 22.86
N SER A 70 26.96 -19.74 23.99
CA SER A 70 26.39 -18.63 24.77
C SER A 70 26.51 -17.29 24.04
N LYS A 71 27.64 -17.01 23.37
CA LYS A 71 27.82 -15.78 22.57
C LYS A 71 26.88 -15.76 21.38
N ASN A 72 26.75 -16.86 20.64
CA ASN A 72 25.80 -16.96 19.52
C ASN A 72 24.36 -16.76 19.96
N LYS A 73 23.95 -17.37 21.09
CA LYS A 73 22.59 -17.19 21.63
C LYS A 73 22.31 -15.75 22.06
N MET A 74 23.32 -15.06 22.60
CA MET A 74 23.22 -13.65 22.97
C MET A 74 23.18 -12.73 21.74
N GLU A 75 23.94 -13.05 20.69
CA GLU A 75 23.90 -12.36 19.39
C GLU A 75 22.52 -12.51 18.73
N GLU A 76 22.00 -13.73 18.66
CA GLU A 76 20.65 -14.03 18.16
C GLU A 76 19.57 -13.28 18.94
N TYR A 77 19.67 -13.26 20.27
CA TYR A 77 18.77 -12.48 21.11
C TYR A 77 18.87 -10.98 20.82
N ASN A 78 20.09 -10.43 20.72
CA ASN A 78 20.29 -9.01 20.44
C ASN A 78 19.80 -8.63 19.03
N ILE A 79 19.98 -9.49 18.05
CA ILE A 79 19.44 -9.33 16.69
C ILE A 79 17.91 -9.35 16.74
N ALA A 80 17.32 -10.31 17.46
CA ALA A 80 15.87 -10.41 17.63
C ALA A 80 15.30 -9.18 18.35
N MET A 81 15.94 -8.71 19.42
CA MET A 81 15.53 -7.51 20.16
C MET A 81 15.67 -6.24 19.31
N LYS A 82 16.77 -6.08 18.55
CA LYS A 82 16.92 -4.97 17.60
C LYS A 82 15.86 -5.03 16.50
N LYS A 83 15.50 -6.22 16.02
CA LYS A 83 14.41 -6.43 15.06
C LYS A 83 13.04 -6.05 15.66
N MET A 84 12.82 -6.33 16.95
CA MET A 84 11.60 -5.95 17.67
C MET A 84 11.53 -4.45 18.01
N MET A 85 12.67 -3.75 18.11
CA MET A 85 12.76 -2.32 18.41
C MET A 85 12.88 -1.41 17.17
N ARG A 86 12.54 -1.93 15.98
CA ARG A 86 12.58 -1.17 14.74
C ARG A 86 11.58 -0.01 14.78
N ASN A 87 11.94 1.13 14.17
CA ASN A 87 11.05 2.28 14.07
C ASN A 87 9.79 1.90 13.27
N PRO A 88 8.58 2.10 13.80
CA PRO A 88 7.33 1.73 13.14
C PRO A 88 7.06 2.52 11.84
N TYR A 89 7.72 3.68 11.66
CA TYR A 89 7.58 4.52 10.47
C TYR A 89 8.78 4.42 9.52
N GLU A 90 9.65 3.43 9.73
CA GLU A 90 10.76 3.13 8.82
C GLU A 90 10.42 1.93 7.96
N TYR A 91 10.82 1.98 6.69
CA TYR A 91 10.53 0.91 5.75
C TYR A 91 11.55 -0.22 5.87
N HIS A 92 11.08 -1.40 6.28
CA HIS A 92 11.88 -2.61 6.44
C HIS A 92 11.67 -3.55 5.26
N HIS A 93 12.34 -3.26 4.14
CA HIS A 93 12.19 -4.03 2.90
C HIS A 93 12.55 -5.51 3.05
N ASP A 94 13.47 -5.84 3.95
CA ASP A 94 13.91 -7.21 4.29
C ASP A 94 12.80 -8.08 4.88
N LEU A 95 11.73 -7.48 5.40
CA LEU A 95 10.58 -8.19 5.96
C LEU A 95 9.55 -8.61 4.90
N GLY A 96 9.75 -8.23 3.65
CA GLY A 96 8.80 -8.50 2.57
C GLY A 96 7.71 -7.45 2.45
N MET A 97 6.74 -7.74 1.58
CA MET A 97 5.56 -6.89 1.39
C MET A 97 4.70 -6.86 2.66
N ASN A 98 4.33 -5.67 3.13
CA ASN A 98 3.41 -5.46 4.25
C ASN A 98 2.27 -4.53 3.84
N TYR A 99 1.11 -4.70 4.46
CA TYR A 99 -0.07 -3.93 4.12
C TYR A 99 -1.10 -3.92 5.24
N THR A 100 -2.11 -3.06 5.11
CA THR A 100 -3.23 -2.94 6.05
C THR A 100 -4.53 -2.74 5.27
N LEU A 101 -5.57 -3.46 5.66
CA LEU A 101 -6.93 -3.24 5.17
C LEU A 101 -7.49 -1.97 5.81
N ILE A 102 -7.76 -0.95 4.98
CA ILE A 102 -8.26 0.35 5.42
C ILE A 102 -9.79 0.37 5.42
N ALA A 103 -10.40 -0.22 4.39
CA ALA A 103 -11.83 -0.44 4.25
C ALA A 103 -12.05 -1.77 3.50
N ASP A 104 -13.29 -2.29 3.49
CA ASP A 104 -13.63 -3.60 2.92
C ASP A 104 -13.08 -3.83 1.49
N ASN A 105 -12.95 -2.77 0.69
CA ASN A 105 -12.49 -2.77 -0.70
C ASN A 105 -11.12 -2.08 -0.92
N LEU A 106 -10.44 -1.62 0.14
CA LEU A 106 -9.24 -0.79 0.03
C LEU A 106 -8.13 -1.29 0.97
N ILE A 107 -7.01 -1.69 0.38
CA ILE A 107 -5.78 -2.05 1.07
C ILE A 107 -4.70 -1.03 0.74
N VAL A 108 -3.92 -0.63 1.74
CA VAL A 108 -2.74 0.22 1.58
C VAL A 108 -1.51 -0.54 2.06
N GLY A 109 -0.42 -0.53 1.29
CA GLY A 109 0.79 -1.24 1.66
C GLY A 109 2.05 -0.82 0.92
N SER A 110 3.13 -1.58 1.18
CA SER A 110 4.41 -1.47 0.50
C SER A 110 4.38 -2.12 -0.88
N GLN A 111 5.44 -1.94 -1.67
CA GLN A 111 5.53 -2.57 -2.98
C GLN A 111 5.54 -4.11 -2.89
N PRO A 112 4.84 -4.82 -3.79
CA PRO A 112 5.12 -6.22 -4.08
C PRO A 112 6.57 -6.35 -4.55
N GLN A 113 7.28 -7.35 -4.06
CA GLN A 113 8.70 -7.57 -4.34
C GLN A 113 8.92 -8.65 -5.41
N LYS A 114 8.01 -9.62 -5.49
CA LYS A 114 8.10 -10.78 -6.39
C LYS A 114 6.70 -11.22 -6.88
N PRO A 115 6.60 -11.98 -8.00
CA PRO A 115 5.31 -12.44 -8.53
C PRO A 115 4.44 -13.18 -7.50
N GLU A 116 5.03 -13.91 -6.57
CA GLU A 116 4.31 -14.65 -5.53
C GLU A 116 3.56 -13.72 -4.56
N ASP A 117 3.98 -12.47 -4.42
CA ASP A 117 3.25 -11.48 -3.64
C ASP A 117 1.93 -11.11 -4.33
N ILE A 118 1.87 -11.19 -5.67
CA ILE A 118 0.64 -10.98 -6.44
C ILE A 118 -0.31 -12.16 -6.27
N ASP A 119 0.23 -13.38 -6.22
CA ASP A 119 -0.55 -14.57 -5.86
C ASP A 119 -1.17 -14.44 -4.46
N HIS A 120 -0.36 -14.03 -3.48
CA HIS A 120 -0.81 -13.77 -2.12
C HIS A 120 -1.96 -12.74 -2.09
N LEU A 121 -1.80 -11.59 -2.74
CA LEU A 121 -2.85 -10.57 -2.82
C LEU A 121 -4.12 -11.10 -3.49
N LYS A 122 -4.00 -11.96 -4.50
CA LYS A 122 -5.17 -12.55 -5.18
C LYS A 122 -5.91 -13.51 -4.27
N GLN A 123 -5.19 -14.44 -3.65
CA GLN A 123 -5.74 -15.59 -2.94
C GLN A 123 -6.26 -15.20 -1.56
N GLU A 124 -5.45 -14.47 -0.79
CA GLU A 124 -5.76 -14.16 0.61
C GLU A 124 -6.66 -12.92 0.74
N GLU A 125 -6.47 -11.94 -0.16
CA GLU A 125 -7.14 -10.65 -0.03
C GLU A 125 -8.21 -10.40 -1.09
N ASN A 126 -8.37 -11.28 -2.07
CA ASN A 126 -9.28 -11.07 -3.21
C ASN A 126 -9.02 -9.74 -3.93
N VAL A 127 -7.73 -9.39 -4.11
CA VAL A 127 -7.33 -8.21 -4.88
C VAL A 127 -7.64 -8.42 -6.36
N ALA A 128 -8.29 -7.44 -6.97
CA ALA A 128 -8.56 -7.40 -8.41
C ALA A 128 -7.85 -6.23 -9.10
N TYR A 129 -7.35 -5.26 -8.34
CA TYR A 129 -6.70 -4.06 -8.87
C TYR A 129 -5.47 -3.70 -8.04
N ILE A 130 -4.39 -3.31 -8.71
CA ILE A 130 -3.20 -2.76 -8.08
C ILE A 130 -2.98 -1.34 -8.61
N LEU A 131 -2.84 -0.38 -7.69
CA LEU A 131 -2.49 1.00 -8.00
C LEU A 131 -1.08 1.31 -7.48
N ASN A 132 -0.12 1.33 -8.40
CA ASN A 132 1.28 1.62 -8.14
C ASN A 132 1.58 3.12 -8.32
N LEU A 133 2.05 3.77 -7.26
CA LEU A 133 2.36 5.21 -7.22
C LEU A 133 3.86 5.54 -7.41
N GLN A 134 4.68 4.53 -7.72
CA GLN A 134 6.13 4.66 -7.83
C GLN A 134 6.58 5.23 -9.18
N GLN A 135 7.67 5.99 -9.14
CA GLN A 135 8.45 6.34 -10.33
C GLN A 135 9.40 5.19 -10.70
N ASP A 136 9.87 5.16 -11.93
CA ASP A 136 10.79 4.11 -12.40
C ASP A 136 12.08 4.07 -11.56
N LYS A 137 12.61 5.23 -11.16
CA LYS A 137 13.76 5.32 -10.25
C LYS A 137 13.55 4.61 -8.90
N ASP A 138 12.32 4.56 -8.40
CA ASP A 138 12.02 3.90 -7.12
C ASP A 138 12.07 2.38 -7.31
N VAL A 139 11.51 1.90 -8.42
CA VAL A 139 11.49 0.49 -8.82
C VAL A 139 12.92 -0.01 -9.05
N GLU A 140 13.73 0.77 -9.76
CA GLU A 140 15.15 0.51 -10.02
C GLU A 140 15.96 0.46 -8.71
N TYR A 141 15.77 1.44 -7.82
CA TYR A 141 16.48 1.50 -6.54
C TYR A 141 16.28 0.24 -5.69
N TRP A 142 15.06 -0.31 -5.68
CA TRP A 142 14.73 -1.52 -4.92
C TRP A 142 14.98 -2.82 -5.70
N GLY A 143 15.46 -2.75 -6.94
CA GLY A 143 15.75 -3.93 -7.76
C GLY A 143 14.49 -4.76 -8.10
N ILE A 144 13.32 -4.12 -8.21
CA ILE A 144 12.07 -4.83 -8.48
C ILE A 144 11.93 -5.12 -9.98
N ASP A 145 11.72 -6.39 -10.33
CA ASP A 145 11.30 -6.77 -11.69
C ASP A 145 9.81 -6.45 -11.89
N LEU A 146 9.53 -5.18 -12.19
CA LEU A 146 8.16 -4.72 -12.43
C LEU A 146 7.49 -5.42 -13.62
N GLN A 147 8.26 -5.88 -14.61
CA GLN A 147 7.67 -6.58 -15.76
C GLN A 147 7.15 -7.95 -15.35
N ALA A 148 7.90 -8.70 -14.53
CA ALA A 148 7.41 -9.95 -13.96
C ALA A 148 6.16 -9.75 -13.09
N ILE A 149 6.11 -8.67 -12.28
CA ILE A 149 4.93 -8.31 -11.48
C ILE A 149 3.71 -8.04 -12.36
N VAL A 150 3.85 -7.20 -13.39
CA VAL A 150 2.76 -6.84 -14.30
C VAL A 150 2.29 -8.07 -15.09
N LYS A 151 3.21 -8.91 -15.56
CA LYS A 151 2.89 -10.17 -16.23
C LYS A 151 2.06 -11.08 -15.32
N ARG A 152 2.47 -11.24 -14.06
CA ARG A 152 1.72 -12.06 -13.11
C ARG A 152 0.33 -11.51 -12.82
N CYS A 153 0.19 -10.18 -12.74
CA CYS A 153 -1.13 -9.55 -12.63
C CYS A 153 -2.04 -9.92 -13.82
N GLN A 154 -1.51 -9.87 -15.05
CA GLN A 154 -2.27 -10.21 -16.26
C GLN A 154 -2.73 -11.67 -16.25
N GLU A 155 -1.85 -12.61 -15.88
CA GLU A 155 -2.17 -14.03 -15.77
C GLU A 155 -3.31 -14.31 -14.78
N LEU A 156 -3.36 -13.56 -13.66
CA LEU A 156 -4.37 -13.70 -12.61
C LEU A 156 -5.62 -12.83 -12.81
N GLY A 157 -5.70 -12.09 -13.93
CA GLY A 157 -6.79 -11.16 -14.22
C GLY A 157 -6.85 -9.96 -13.26
N ILE A 158 -5.72 -9.59 -12.64
CA ILE A 158 -5.57 -8.38 -11.83
C ILE A 158 -5.21 -7.21 -12.75
N ARG A 159 -5.94 -6.10 -12.64
CA ARG A 159 -5.61 -4.88 -13.37
C ARG A 159 -4.55 -4.08 -12.62
N HIS A 160 -3.33 -4.08 -13.14
CA HIS A 160 -2.24 -3.23 -12.65
C HIS A 160 -2.27 -1.83 -13.30
N MET A 161 -2.27 -0.78 -12.49
CA MET A 161 -2.34 0.62 -12.91
C MET A 161 -1.18 1.42 -12.32
N ARG A 162 -0.63 2.37 -13.08
CA ARG A 162 0.45 3.26 -12.60
C ARG A 162 0.00 4.72 -12.57
N ARG A 163 0.23 5.39 -11.45
CA ARG A 163 0.04 6.84 -11.26
C ARG A 163 1.22 7.43 -10.48
N PRO A 164 2.39 7.58 -11.12
CA PRO A 164 3.62 7.94 -10.42
C PRO A 164 3.53 9.32 -9.73
N ALA A 165 4.04 9.39 -8.51
CA ALA A 165 4.32 10.63 -7.78
C ALA A 165 5.72 10.54 -7.16
N ARG A 166 6.46 11.64 -7.10
CA ARG A 166 7.82 11.66 -6.57
C ARG A 166 7.82 11.41 -5.07
N ASP A 167 8.73 10.55 -4.61
CA ASP A 167 8.87 10.27 -3.19
C ASP A 167 9.41 11.48 -2.42
N PHE A 168 8.94 11.68 -1.20
CA PHE A 168 9.28 12.81 -0.33
C PHE A 168 9.06 14.20 -0.97
N ASP A 169 8.10 14.31 -1.87
CA ASP A 169 7.75 15.56 -2.57
C ASP A 169 6.24 15.83 -2.45
N PRO A 170 5.82 16.68 -1.48
CA PRO A 170 4.42 17.02 -1.28
C PRO A 170 3.76 17.71 -2.48
N GLU A 171 4.52 18.48 -3.27
CA GLU A 171 3.98 19.18 -4.44
C GLU A 171 3.70 18.20 -5.58
N SER A 172 4.64 17.29 -5.84
CA SER A 172 4.43 16.20 -6.80
C SER A 172 3.23 15.34 -6.41
N LEU A 173 3.09 15.01 -5.12
CA LEU A 173 1.95 14.28 -4.60
C LEU A 173 0.64 15.05 -4.80
N ARG A 174 0.59 16.34 -4.42
CA ARG A 174 -0.58 17.20 -4.62
C ARG A 174 -1.03 17.23 -6.07
N ASN A 175 -0.08 17.37 -7.00
CA ASN A 175 -0.37 17.41 -8.44
C ASN A 175 -0.81 16.05 -8.99
N GLY A 176 -0.31 14.94 -8.43
CA GLY A 176 -0.66 13.58 -8.83
C GLY A 176 -1.98 13.06 -8.25
N LEU A 177 -2.39 13.58 -7.08
CA LEU A 177 -3.54 13.10 -6.32
C LEU A 177 -4.83 12.95 -7.15
N PRO A 178 -5.27 13.95 -7.94
CA PRO A 178 -6.52 13.82 -8.70
C PRO A 178 -6.55 12.62 -9.64
N LYS A 179 -5.44 12.34 -10.35
CA LYS A 179 -5.34 11.21 -11.28
C LYS A 179 -5.25 9.87 -10.55
N ALA A 180 -4.53 9.84 -9.42
CA ALA A 180 -4.41 8.66 -8.58
C ALA A 180 -5.76 8.26 -7.97
N VAL A 181 -6.44 9.22 -7.34
CA VAL A 181 -7.74 8.99 -6.72
C VAL A 181 -8.81 8.64 -7.76
N SER A 182 -8.82 9.28 -8.93
CA SER A 182 -9.74 8.89 -10.01
C SER A 182 -9.55 7.43 -10.45
N SER A 183 -8.32 6.92 -10.46
CA SER A 183 -8.07 5.50 -10.82
C SER A 183 -8.47 4.55 -9.69
N LEU A 184 -8.29 4.97 -8.44
CA LEU A 184 -8.74 4.22 -7.27
C LEU A 184 -10.27 4.15 -7.21
N GLU A 185 -10.95 5.29 -7.33
CA GLU A 185 -12.41 5.36 -7.32
C GLU A 185 -13.02 4.53 -8.44
N TRP A 186 -12.50 4.66 -9.66
CA TRP A 186 -12.93 3.84 -10.80
C TRP A 186 -12.80 2.34 -10.49
N ALA A 187 -11.64 1.90 -9.98
CA ALA A 187 -11.41 0.50 -9.65
C ALA A 187 -12.33 -0.03 -8.55
N ILE A 188 -12.60 0.80 -7.54
CA ILE A 188 -13.59 0.50 -6.50
C ILE A 188 -15.01 0.40 -7.09
N SER A 189 -15.40 1.31 -7.97
CA SER A 189 -16.73 1.37 -8.57
C SER A 189 -17.05 0.13 -9.42
N GLU A 190 -16.04 -0.44 -10.06
CA GLU A 190 -16.16 -1.65 -10.87
C GLU A 190 -16.49 -2.89 -10.04
N GLY A 191 -16.11 -2.91 -8.76
CA GLY A 191 -16.54 -3.92 -7.79
C GLY A 191 -16.06 -5.35 -8.04
N LYS A 192 -14.97 -5.57 -8.80
CA LYS A 192 -14.46 -6.92 -9.11
C LYS A 192 -13.63 -7.56 -7.99
N GLY A 193 -13.30 -6.79 -6.95
CA GLY A 193 -12.46 -7.21 -5.81
C GLY A 193 -11.86 -5.99 -5.11
N LYS A 194 -10.93 -6.22 -4.17
CA LYS A 194 -10.25 -5.14 -3.45
C LYS A 194 -9.24 -4.41 -4.35
N VAL A 195 -8.98 -3.15 -4.03
CA VAL A 195 -7.89 -2.36 -4.62
C VAL A 195 -6.71 -2.31 -3.66
N TYR A 196 -5.54 -2.72 -4.13
CA TYR A 196 -4.27 -2.62 -3.42
C TYR A 196 -3.52 -1.37 -3.88
N VAL A 197 -3.45 -0.35 -3.04
CA VAL A 197 -2.75 0.91 -3.32
C VAL A 197 -1.38 0.86 -2.64
N HIS A 198 -0.31 1.06 -3.42
CA HIS A 198 1.03 1.05 -2.87
C HIS A 198 1.94 2.13 -3.46
N CYS A 199 2.97 2.44 -2.68
CA CYS A 199 4.19 3.11 -3.15
C CYS A 199 5.38 2.22 -2.81
N SER A 200 6.56 2.75 -2.48
CA SER A 200 7.68 1.92 -2.03
C SER A 200 7.39 1.31 -0.65
N ALA A 201 7.13 2.17 0.34
CA ALA A 201 6.96 1.77 1.73
C ALA A 201 5.50 1.64 2.21
N GLY A 202 4.56 2.25 1.50
CA GLY A 202 3.18 2.37 1.98
C GLY A 202 2.97 3.41 3.09
N LEU A 203 3.92 4.34 3.28
CA LEU A 203 3.91 5.29 4.41
C LEU A 203 3.63 6.75 4.05
N GLY A 204 3.70 7.11 2.75
CA GLY A 204 3.51 8.50 2.29
C GLY A 204 2.47 8.61 1.19
N ARG A 205 2.89 8.36 -0.06
CA ARG A 205 2.07 8.52 -1.27
C ARG A 205 0.79 7.66 -1.23
N ALA A 206 0.89 6.37 -0.89
CA ALA A 206 -0.26 5.47 -0.88
C ALA A 206 -1.30 5.82 0.21
N PRO A 207 -0.92 6.05 1.48
CA PRO A 207 -1.85 6.58 2.49
C PRO A 207 -2.50 7.89 2.07
N ALA A 208 -1.76 8.82 1.46
CA ALA A 208 -2.33 10.09 1.01
C ALA A 208 -3.42 9.91 -0.05
N VAL A 209 -3.23 8.99 -1.01
CA VAL A 209 -4.27 8.66 -2.01
C VAL A 209 -5.50 8.03 -1.34
N ALA A 210 -5.31 7.11 -0.39
CA ALA A 210 -6.41 6.50 0.35
C ALA A 210 -7.20 7.53 1.18
N ILE A 211 -6.50 8.42 1.89
CA ILE A 211 -7.12 9.50 2.68
C ILE A 211 -7.89 10.47 1.77
N ALA A 212 -7.31 10.87 0.63
CA ALA A 212 -7.98 11.74 -0.31
C ALA A 212 -9.24 11.08 -0.90
N TYR A 213 -9.19 9.78 -1.22
CA TYR A 213 -10.37 9.03 -1.64
C TYR A 213 -11.47 9.02 -0.57
N MET A 214 -11.12 8.69 0.67
CA MET A 214 -12.07 8.67 1.79
C MET A 214 -12.70 10.06 2.03
N PHE A 215 -11.91 11.12 1.92
CA PHE A 215 -12.37 12.50 2.06
C PHE A 215 -13.32 12.89 0.92
N TRP A 216 -12.95 12.63 -0.34
CA TRP A 216 -13.72 13.08 -1.51
C TRP A 216 -14.96 12.24 -1.78
N PHE A 217 -14.92 10.92 -1.55
CA PHE A 217 -15.96 9.99 -1.99
C PHE A 217 -16.71 9.30 -0.85
N CYS A 218 -16.09 9.12 0.33
CA CYS A 218 -16.73 8.46 1.47
C CYS A 218 -17.38 9.44 2.47
N GLY A 219 -17.29 10.76 2.22
CA GLY A 219 -17.89 11.78 3.09
C GLY A 219 -17.23 11.90 4.47
N MET A 220 -16.00 11.41 4.62
CA MET A 220 -15.20 11.62 5.82
C MET A 220 -14.62 13.03 5.80
N ASN A 221 -14.47 13.68 6.96
CA ASN A 221 -13.75 14.94 7.06
C ASN A 221 -12.29 14.68 7.46
N VAL A 222 -11.35 15.37 6.82
CA VAL A 222 -9.98 15.43 7.34
C VAL A 222 -10.02 16.35 8.55
N SER A 223 -9.67 15.82 9.73
CA SER A 223 -9.46 16.64 10.92
C SER A 223 -8.22 17.52 10.68
N VAL A 224 -8.44 18.73 10.18
CA VAL A 224 -7.45 19.80 10.27
C VAL A 224 -7.54 20.37 11.68
N PRO A 225 -6.45 20.40 12.47
CA PRO A 225 -6.46 21.11 13.74
C PRO A 225 -6.74 22.59 13.44
N THR A 226 -7.96 23.05 13.72
CA THR A 226 -8.38 24.42 13.46
C THR A 226 -7.98 25.39 14.57
N HIS A 227 -7.27 24.95 15.59
CA HIS A 227 -6.72 25.82 16.63
C HIS A 227 -5.33 25.32 17.07
N ILE A 228 -4.28 25.99 16.62
CA ILE A 228 -3.12 26.20 17.48
C ILE A 228 -3.56 27.34 18.41
N GLU A 229 -4.22 27.00 19.51
CA GLU A 229 -4.17 27.91 20.65
C GLU A 229 -2.69 28.00 21.03
N LEU A 230 -2.09 29.14 20.71
CA LEU A 230 -0.94 29.64 21.44
C LEU A 230 -1.35 29.63 22.91
N PHE A 231 -0.98 28.57 23.63
CA PHE A 231 -0.97 28.58 25.08
C PHE A 231 0.00 29.68 25.49
N GLY A 232 -0.54 30.88 25.68
CA GLY A 232 0.01 31.82 26.64
C GLY A 232 -0.16 31.18 28.02
N LEU A 233 0.96 30.69 28.56
CA LEU A 233 1.37 30.74 29.97
C LEU A 233 2.84 30.30 30.04
#